data_AF-A0A3C1G3H0-F1
#
_entry.id   AF-A0A3C1G3H0-F1
#
_cell.length_a   1.000
_cell.length_b   1.000
_cell.length_c   1.000
_cell.angle_alpha   90.00
_cell.angle_beta   90.00
_cell.angle_gamma   90.00
#
_symmetry.space_group_name_H-M   'P 1'
#
loop_
_entity.id
_entity.type
_entity.pdbx_description
1 polymer ?
#
loop_
_entity_poly.entity_id
_entity_poly.type
_entity_poly.pdbx_seq_one_letter_code
_entity_poly.pdbx_strand_id
1 'polypeptide(L)' 'EINNEWLLQHGEAWDTSDTEGMQFFLAHGGQLIGLESSEAGRWKAAIAPIMDGYAKSLDEKGLKGQEIVDFTVNTLNSMQ' A
#
# COMPACT_ATOMS: atom_id res chain seq x y z
N GLU A 1 -8.13 -23.15 2.56
CA GLU A 1 -8.56 -23.60 1.23
C GLU A 1 -9.30 -22.49 0.48
N ILE A 2 -10.47 -22.05 0.96
CA ILE A 2 -11.22 -20.90 0.40
C ILE A 2 -10.36 -19.62 0.30
N ASN A 3 -9.67 -19.23 1.36
CA ASN A 3 -8.87 -17.99 1.33
C ASN A 3 -7.75 -18.00 0.27
N ASN A 4 -7.20 -19.17 -0.08
CA ASN A 4 -6.12 -19.24 -1.08
C ASN A 4 -6.65 -19.05 -2.50
N GLU A 5 -7.84 -19.57 -2.78
CA GLU A 5 -8.51 -19.37 -4.07
C GLU A 5 -8.93 -17.91 -4.23
N TRP A 6 -9.60 -17.37 -3.22
CA TRP A 6 -10.18 -16.04 -3.31
C TRP A 6 -9.15 -14.91 -3.19
N LEU A 7 -8.03 -15.10 -2.49
CA LEU A 7 -6.97 -14.06 -2.39
C LEU A 7 -6.51 -13.60 -3.78
N LEU A 8 -6.21 -14.54 -4.68
CA LEU A 8 -5.75 -14.22 -6.03
C LEU A 8 -6.85 -13.53 -6.85
N GLN A 9 -8.07 -14.04 -6.79
CA GLN A 9 -9.20 -13.46 -7.53
C GLN A 9 -9.51 -12.03 -7.10
N HIS A 10 -9.42 -11.72 -5.80
CA HIS A 10 -9.65 -10.35 -5.32
C HIS A 10 -8.53 -9.39 -5.73
N GLY A 11 -7.28 -9.83 -5.68
CA GLY A 11 -6.14 -9.02 -6.15
C GLY A 11 -6.27 -8.70 -7.65
N GLU A 12 -6.53 -9.72 -8.47
CA GLU A 12 -6.72 -9.56 -9.92
C GLU A 12 -7.94 -8.67 -10.24
N ALA A 13 -9.04 -8.82 -9.51
CA ALA A 13 -10.22 -7.98 -9.69
C ALA A 13 -9.94 -6.50 -9.39
N TRP A 14 -9.15 -6.20 -8.35
CA TRP A 14 -8.74 -4.82 -8.06
C TRP A 14 -7.82 -4.25 -9.15
N ASP A 15 -6.79 -4.99 -9.56
CA ASP A 15 -5.87 -4.55 -10.62
C ASP A 15 -6.60 -4.29 -11.95
N THR A 16 -7.57 -5.14 -12.28
CA THR A 16 -8.40 -5.01 -13.48
C THR A 16 -9.30 -3.78 -13.37
N SER A 17 -9.97 -3.59 -12.24
CA SER A 17 -10.84 -2.44 -11.98
C SER A 17 -10.07 -1.11 -12.07
N ASP A 18 -8.87 -1.04 -11.49
CA ASP A 18 -8.01 0.15 -11.57
C ASP A 18 -7.58 0.45 -13.01
N THR A 19 -7.27 -0.59 -13.78
CA THR A 19 -6.91 -0.45 -15.20
C THR A 19 -8.09 0.08 -16.03
N GLU A 20 -9.28 -0.48 -15.86
CA GLU A 20 -10.50 -0.02 -16.54
C GLU A 20 -10.84 1.43 -16.17
N GLY A 21 -10.77 1.77 -14.89
CA GLY A 21 -10.99 3.13 -14.39
C GLY A 21 -9.99 4.14 -14.97
N MET A 22 -8.70 3.76 -15.03
CA MET A 22 -7.65 4.58 -15.64
C MET A 22 -7.92 4.82 -17.12
N GLN A 23 -8.28 3.79 -17.88
CA GLN A 23 -8.61 3.91 -19.31
C GLN A 23 -9.81 4.83 -19.52
N PHE A 24 -10.87 4.68 -18.72
CA PHE A 24 -12.02 5.56 -18.76
C PHE A 24 -11.65 7.02 -18.46
N PHE A 25 -10.86 7.26 -17.42
CA PHE A 25 -10.41 8.61 -17.05
C PHE A 25 -9.63 9.29 -18.18
N LEU A 26 -8.69 8.58 -18.79
CA LEU A 26 -7.90 9.07 -19.93
C LEU A 26 -8.77 9.37 -21.15
N ALA A 27 -9.74 8.50 -21.47
CA ALA A 27 -10.65 8.70 -22.59
C ALA A 27 -11.52 9.97 -22.46
N HIS A 28 -11.70 10.48 -21.23
CA HIS A 28 -12.48 11.67 -20.93
C HIS A 28 -11.61 12.91 -20.67
N GLY A 29 -10.37 12.90 -21.15
CA GLY A 29 -9.46 14.05 -21.07
C GLY A 29 -8.68 14.15 -19.74
N GLY A 30 -8.74 13.12 -18.92
CA GLY A 30 -7.89 12.98 -17.73
C GLY A 30 -6.41 12.88 -18.10
N GLN A 31 -5.55 13.24 -17.15
CA GLN A 31 -4.10 13.17 -17.29
C GLN A 31 -3.49 12.40 -16.13
N LEU A 32 -2.54 11.53 -16.46
CA LEU A 32 -1.73 10.84 -15.46
C LEU A 32 -0.40 11.57 -15.32
N ILE A 33 -0.07 11.94 -14.09
CA ILE A 33 1.20 12.56 -13.73
C ILE A 33 1.99 11.52 -12.94
N GLY A 34 3.09 11.04 -13.51
CA GLY A 34 3.99 10.11 -12.85
C GLY A 34 4.69 10.77 -11.67
N LEU A 35 5.00 9.98 -10.64
CA LEU A 35 5.79 10.42 -9.49
C LEU A 35 7.25 9.99 -9.67
N GLU A 36 8.15 10.95 -9.80
CA GLU A 36 9.58 10.69 -9.90
C GLU A 36 10.10 10.00 -8.63
N SER A 37 11.09 9.12 -8.77
CA SER A 37 11.65 8.33 -7.67
C SER A 37 12.21 9.19 -6.53
N SER A 38 12.82 10.33 -6.85
CA SER A 38 13.30 11.30 -5.86
C SER A 38 12.17 11.92 -5.06
N GLU A 39 11.05 12.21 -5.72
CA GLU A 39 9.87 12.77 -5.05
C GLU A 39 9.20 11.70 -4.19
N ALA A 40 9.04 10.48 -4.70
CA ALA A 40 8.56 9.34 -3.91
C ALA A 40 9.39 9.12 -2.63
N GLY A 41 10.72 9.28 -2.71
CA GLY A 41 11.61 9.25 -1.55
C GLY A 41 11.32 10.34 -0.52
N ARG A 42 11.02 11.58 -0.96
CA ARG A 42 10.63 12.69 -0.06
C ARG A 42 9.32 12.39 0.64
N TRP A 43 8.33 11.84 -0.07
CA TRP A 43 7.07 11.41 0.52
C TRP A 43 7.28 10.32 1.56
N LYS A 44 8.08 9.29 1.25
CA LYS A 44 8.40 8.20 2.19
C LYS A 44 9.03 8.74 3.48
N ALA A 45 9.96 9.68 3.39
CA ALA A 45 10.57 10.30 4.55
C ALA A 45 9.57 11.15 5.36
N ALA A 46 8.70 11.90 4.67
CA ALA A 46 7.71 12.76 5.31
C ALA A 46 6.65 11.97 6.10
N ILE A 47 6.27 10.78 5.62
CA ILE A 47 5.25 9.95 6.28
C ILE A 47 5.83 9.01 7.35
N ALA A 48 7.14 8.81 7.43
CA ALA A 48 7.76 7.89 8.39
C ALA A 48 7.28 8.11 9.85
N PRO A 49 7.14 9.35 10.37
CA PRO A 49 6.65 9.56 11.73
C PRO A 49 5.22 9.07 11.99
N ILE A 50 4.39 8.93 10.95
CA ILE A 50 3.03 8.39 11.07
C ILE A 50 3.10 6.89 11.41
N MET A 51 4.06 6.17 10.85
CA MET A 51 4.27 4.74 11.14
C MET A 51 4.76 4.55 12.57
N ASP A 52 5.69 5.40 13.04
CA ASP A 52 6.16 5.39 14.43
C ASP A 52 5.01 5.69 15.40
N GLY A 53 4.17 6.68 15.06
CA GLY A 53 2.97 7.01 15.83
C GLY A 53 1.97 5.84 15.87
N TYR A 54 1.80 5.13 14.76
CA TYR A 54 0.94 3.95 14.70
C TYR A 54 1.47 2.82 15.57
N ALA A 55 2.77 2.50 15.49
CA ALA A 55 3.42 1.50 16.35
C ALA A 55 3.20 1.83 17.84
N LYS A 56 3.43 3.08 18.24
CA LYS A 56 3.16 3.53 19.62
C LYS A 56 1.68 3.35 20.01
N SER A 57 0.75 3.68 19.13
CA SER A 57 -0.69 3.52 19.38
C SER A 57 -1.11 2.06 19.58
N LEU A 58 -0.38 1.12 18.98
CA LEU A 58 -0.56 -0.32 19.18
C LEU A 58 0.04 -0.76 20.52
N ASP A 59 1.22 -0.26 20.88
CA ASP A 59 1.83 -0.51 22.19
C ASP A 59 0.93 -0.07 23.35
N GLU A 60 0.29 1.10 23.22
CA GLU A 60 -0.70 1.61 24.18
C GLU A 60 -1.94 0.70 24.31
N LYS A 61 -2.22 -0.12 23.29
CA LYS A 61 -3.29 -1.13 23.29
C LYS A 61 -2.81 -2.51 23.79
N GLY A 62 -1.57 -2.62 24.24
CA GLY A 62 -0.96 -3.89 24.65
C GLY A 62 -0.62 -4.82 23.48
N LEU A 63 -0.59 -4.29 22.26
CA LEU A 63 -0.13 -5.00 21.07
C LEU A 63 1.34 -4.67 20.84
N LYS A 64 2.10 -5.59 20.25
CA LYS A 64 3.53 -5.36 19.96
C LYS A 64 3.70 -4.51 18.69
N GLY A 65 3.52 -3.20 18.80
CA GLY A 65 3.35 -2.28 17.68
C GLY A 65 4.52 -2.30 16.70
N GLN A 66 5.74 -2.18 17.20
CA GLN A 66 6.94 -2.19 16.34
C GLN A 66 7.08 -3.53 15.61
N GLU A 67 6.92 -4.67 16.30
CA GLU A 67 7.01 -5.99 15.67
C GLU A 67 5.96 -6.16 14.55
N ILE A 68 4.75 -5.63 14.73
CA ILE A 68 3.67 -5.69 13.73
C ILE A 68 4.01 -4.84 12.49
N VAL A 69 4.48 -3.61 12.70
CA VAL A 69 4.86 -2.71 11.59
C VAL A 69 6.05 -3.29 10.83
N ASP A 70 7.08 -3.76 11.53
CA ASP A 70 8.27 -4.35 10.92
C ASP A 70 7.93 -5.61 10.13
N PHE A 71 7.10 -6.50 10.69
CA PHE A 71 6.62 -7.68 10.00
C PHE A 71 5.91 -7.32 8.69
N THR A 72 5.03 -6.32 8.73
CA THR A 72 4.27 -5.87 7.55
C THR A 72 5.20 -5.32 6.47
N VAL A 73 6.10 -4.41 6.83
CA VAL A 73 7.06 -3.79 5.90
C VAL A 73 7.99 -4.84 5.30
N ASN A 74 8.54 -5.74 6.11
CA ASN A 74 9.44 -6.79 5.64
C ASN A 74 8.74 -7.78 4.71
N THR A 75 7.50 -8.16 5.02
CA THR A 75 6.71 -9.05 4.16
C THR A 75 6.46 -8.40 2.81
N LEU A 76 6.00 -7.14 2.77
CA LEU A 76 5.75 -6.42 1.52
C LEU A 76 7.02 -6.25 0.68
N ASN A 77 8.14 -5.87 1.30
CA ASN A 77 9.41 -5.73 0.59
C ASN A 77 9.93 -7.07 0.03
N SER A 78 9.54 -8.21 0.61
CA SER A 78 9.93 -9.54 0.11
C SER A 78 9.14 -9.99 -1.12
N MET A 79 8.05 -9.29 -1.45
CA MET A 79 7.13 -9.61 -2.53
C MET A 79 7.24 -8.67 -3.74
N GLN A 80 8.01 -7.58 -3.61
CA GLN A 80 8.31 -6.60 -4.66
C GLN A 80 9.65 -6.94 -5.33
#